data_AF-A0A662GGN1-F1
#
_entry.id   AF-A0A662GGN1-F1
#
_cell.length_a   1.000
_cell.length_b   1.000
_cell.length_c   1.000
_cell.angle_alpha   90.00
_cell.angle_beta   90.00
_cell.angle_gamma   90.00
#
_symmetry.space_group_name_H-M   'P 1'
#
loop_
_entity.id
_entity.type
_entity.pdbx_description
1 polymer ?
#
loop_
_entity_poly.entity_id
_entity_poly.type
_entity_poly.pdbx_seq_one_letter_code
_entity_poly.pdbx_strand_id
1 'polypeptide(L)'
;NSALKGEFLDAREKLRVLLYAHGLSGLDVLKMMYIELSSPDVINKFSSHLQAELIELIGETNFRIVEGGDDEIQLCALLAKIALKAKSGG
;
A
#
# COMPACT_ATOMS: atom_id res chain seq x y z
N ASN A 1 3.76 1.98 27.08
CA ASN A 1 2.29 2.15 27.09
C ASN A 1 1.77 2.82 25.82
N SER A 2 1.83 2.15 24.67
CA SER A 2 1.24 2.62 23.40
C SER A 2 0.50 1.48 22.69
N ALA A 3 -0.36 0.77 23.44
CA ALA A 3 -0.93 -0.53 23.08
C ALA A 3 -1.90 -0.56 21.88
N LEU A 4 -1.96 0.49 21.04
CA LEU A 4 -2.93 0.68 19.95
C LEU A 4 -2.39 1.56 18.79
N LYS A 5 -1.10 1.50 18.43
CA LYS A 5 -0.53 2.43 17.42
C LYS A 5 -0.89 2.05 15.98
N GLY A 6 -2.05 2.51 15.52
CA GLY A 6 -2.52 2.39 14.14
C GLY A 6 -1.51 2.88 13.10
N GLU A 7 -0.75 1.94 12.53
CA GLU A 7 0.25 2.19 11.49
C GLU A 7 -0.34 2.72 10.18
N PHE A 8 -1.66 2.61 10.00
CA PHE A 8 -2.37 3.25 8.89
C PHE A 8 -2.21 4.78 8.89
N LEU A 9 -2.29 5.44 10.06
CA LEU A 9 -2.22 6.90 10.12
C LEU A 9 -0.82 7.41 9.74
N ASP A 10 0.22 6.69 10.15
CA ASP A 10 1.61 7.00 9.77
C ASP A 10 1.86 6.72 8.28
N ALA A 11 1.37 5.58 7.78
CA ALA A 11 1.46 5.23 6.35
C ALA A 11 0.72 6.25 5.46
N ARG A 12 -0.46 6.72 5.90
CA ARG A 12 -1.21 7.77 5.21
C ARG A 12 -0.44 9.09 5.15
N GLU A 13 0.24 9.45 6.23
CA GLU A 13 1.02 10.69 6.25
C GLU A 13 2.21 10.61 5.29
N LYS A 14 2.93 9.49 5.28
CA LYS A 14 4.00 9.23 4.31
C LYS A 14 3.51 9.27 2.86
N LEU A 15 2.33 8.68 2.60
CA LEU A 15 1.69 8.74 1.30
C LEU A 15 1.42 10.20 0.87
N ARG A 16 0.90 11.04 1.77
CA ARG A 16 0.66 12.45 1.47
C ARG A 16 1.93 13.23 1.15
N VAL A 17 3.04 12.92 1.82
CA VAL A 17 4.34 13.49 1.49
C VAL A 17 4.75 13.11 0.07
N LEU A 18 4.58 11.84 -0.34
CA LEU A 18 4.86 11.39 -1.70
C LEU A 18 4.00 12.12 -2.75
N LEU A 19 2.70 12.23 -2.51
CA LEU A 19 1.76 12.86 -3.45
C LEU A 19 1.96 14.38 -3.55
N TYR A 20 2.08 15.06 -2.41
CA TYR A 20 2.04 16.53 -2.38
C TYR A 20 3.41 17.19 -2.31
N ALA A 21 4.34 16.65 -1.53
CA ALA A 21 5.67 17.25 -1.39
C ALA A 21 6.60 16.81 -2.51
N HIS A 22 6.49 15.55 -2.95
CA HIS A 22 7.30 15.02 -4.05
C HIS A 22 6.60 15.04 -5.41
N GLY A 23 5.30 15.34 -5.45
CA GLY A 23 4.54 15.48 -6.70
C GLY A 23 4.38 14.17 -7.49
N LEU A 24 4.47 13.02 -6.81
CA LEU A 24 4.32 11.72 -7.46
C LEU A 24 2.86 11.48 -7.81
N SER A 25 2.61 10.91 -8.99
CA SER A 25 1.27 10.42 -9.33
C SER A 25 0.93 9.18 -8.50
N GLY A 26 -0.36 8.88 -8.35
CA GLY A 26 -0.77 7.66 -7.64
C GLY A 26 -0.28 6.38 -8.33
N LEU A 27 -0.16 6.39 -9.66
CA LEU A 27 0.42 5.29 -10.42
C LEU A 27 1.93 5.12 -10.17
N ASP A 28 2.68 6.21 -10.00
CA ASP A 28 4.10 6.13 -9.65
C ASP A 28 4.29 5.51 -8.27
N VAL A 29 3.48 5.95 -7.29
CA VAL A 29 3.49 5.41 -5.93
C VAL A 29 3.15 3.91 -5.95
N LEU A 30 2.09 3.50 -6.67
CA LEU A 30 1.76 2.09 -6.84
C LEU A 30 2.89 1.29 -7.48
N LYS A 31 3.54 1.85 -8.49
CA LYS A 31 4.64 1.17 -9.18
C LYS A 31 5.83 0.96 -8.24
N MET A 32 6.16 1.96 -7.42
CA MET A 32 7.19 1.84 -6.38
C MET A 32 6.83 0.74 -5.36
N MET A 33 5.58 0.70 -4.88
CA MET A 33 5.11 -0.35 -3.97
C MET A 33 5.25 -1.74 -4.57
N TYR A 34 4.88 -1.91 -5.85
CA TYR A 34 5.02 -3.18 -6.56
C TYR A 34 6.48 -3.63 -6.70
N ILE A 35 7.38 -2.70 -7.04
CA ILE A 35 8.82 -2.99 -7.16
C ILE A 35 9.40 -3.42 -5.81
N GLU A 36 9.09 -2.69 -4.75
CA GLU A 36 9.54 -3.02 -3.39
C GLU A 36 9.03 -4.39 -2.95
N LEU A 37 7.76 -4.70 -3.20
CA LEU A 37 7.18 -6.01 -2.89
C LEU A 37 7.88 -7.16 -3.65
N SER A 38 8.39 -6.87 -4.84
CA SER A 38 9.10 -7.82 -5.69
C SER A 38 10.61 -7.91 -5.38
N SER A 39 11.10 -7.15 -4.38
CA SER A 39 12.51 -7.18 -3.98
C SER A 39 12.85 -8.50 -3.28
N PRO A 40 14.02 -9.12 -3.53
CA PRO A 40 14.46 -10.33 -2.83
C PRO A 40 14.44 -10.19 -1.30
N ASP A 41 14.74 -8.99 -0.79
CA ASP A 41 14.77 -8.69 0.65
C ASP A 41 13.39 -8.69 1.29
N VAL A 42 12.35 -8.50 0.48
CA VAL A 42 10.95 -8.45 0.91
C VAL A 42 10.26 -9.78 0.65
N ILE A 43 10.53 -10.41 -0.51
CA ILE A 43 10.00 -11.73 -0.87
C ILE A 43 10.33 -12.76 0.20
N ASN A 44 11.55 -12.77 0.74
CA ASN A 44 11.95 -13.75 1.75
C ASN A 44 11.28 -13.54 3.13
N LYS A 45 10.60 -12.41 3.35
CA LYS A 45 9.93 -12.07 4.63
C LYS A 45 8.45 -12.44 4.65
N PHE A 46 7.85 -12.69 3.50
CA PHE A 46 6.40 -12.94 3.39
C PHE A 46 6.11 -14.32 2.82
N SER A 47 5.03 -14.94 3.27
CA SER A 47 4.54 -16.18 2.65
C SER A 47 4.08 -15.91 1.21
N SER A 48 4.17 -16.92 0.35
CA SER A 48 3.70 -16.82 -1.04
C SER A 48 2.23 -16.42 -1.15
N HIS A 49 1.40 -16.87 -0.20
CA HIS A 49 -0.01 -16.50 -0.14
C HIS A 49 -0.22 -15.01 0.13
N LEU A 50 0.51 -14.45 1.12
CA LEU A 50 0.42 -13.02 1.43
C LEU A 50 0.94 -12.16 0.27
N GLN A 51 2.00 -12.59 -0.41
CA GLN A 51 2.51 -11.89 -1.60
C GLN A 51 1.47 -11.85 -2.72
N ALA A 52 0.82 -12.98 -3.01
CA ALA A 52 -0.22 -13.05 -4.04
C ALA A 52 -1.38 -12.10 -3.73
N GLU A 53 -1.82 -12.07 -2.47
CA GLU A 53 -2.90 -11.19 -2.03
C GLU A 53 -2.52 -9.70 -2.10
N LEU A 54 -1.29 -9.33 -1.74
CA LEU A 54 -0.80 -7.95 -1.87
C LEU A 54 -0.72 -7.53 -3.34
N ILE A 55 -0.27 -8.41 -4.24
CA ILE A 55 -0.23 -8.15 -5.69
C ILE A 55 -1.64 -7.94 -6.24
N GLU A 56 -2.62 -8.75 -5.81
CA GLU A 56 -4.02 -8.59 -6.20
C GLU A 56 -4.57 -7.21 -5.79
N LEU A 57 -4.33 -6.81 -4.54
CA LEU A 57 -4.75 -5.50 -4.02
C LEU A 57 -4.11 -4.33 -4.79
N ILE A 58 -2.83 -4.43 -5.13
CA ILE A 58 -2.13 -3.44 -5.95
C ILE A 58 -2.74 -3.38 -7.36
N GLY A 59 -3.02 -4.53 -7.97
CA GLY A 59 -3.63 -4.62 -9.30
C GLY A 59 -5.03 -3.99 -9.35
N GLU A 60 -5.88 -4.28 -8.36
CA GLU A 60 -7.21 -3.69 -8.24
C GLU A 60 -7.13 -2.16 -8.08
N THR A 61 -6.21 -1.69 -7.24
CA THR A 61 -6.00 -0.25 -7.01
C THR A 61 -5.51 0.44 -8.28
N ASN A 62 -4.56 -0.16 -9.00
CA ASN A 62 -4.06 0.33 -10.28
C ASN A 62 -5.19 0.47 -11.31
N PHE A 63 -6.01 -0.57 -11.46
CA PHE A 63 -7.16 -0.54 -12.37
C PHE A 63 -8.09 0.63 -12.04
N ARG A 64 -8.45 0.82 -10.77
CA ARG A 64 -9.34 1.91 -10.36
C ARG A 64 -8.78 3.30 -10.63
N ILE A 65 -7.47 3.51 -10.41
CA ILE A 65 -6.83 4.79 -10.73
C ILE A 65 -6.84 5.02 -12.25
N VAL A 66 -6.51 4.01 -13.05
CA VAL A 66 -6.54 4.09 -14.52
C VAL A 66 -7.93 4.43 -15.06
N GLU A 67 -8.99 3.90 -14.45
CA GLU A 67 -10.39 4.20 -14.78
C GLU A 67 -10.86 5.59 -14.28
N GLY A 68 -9.96 6.43 -13.75
CA GLY A 68 -10.27 7.79 -13.30
C GLY A 68 -10.65 7.90 -11.82
N GLY A 69 -10.36 6.87 -11.02
CA GLY A 69 -10.47 6.95 -9.56
C GLY A 69 -9.43 7.89 -8.95
N ASP A 70 -9.82 8.57 -7.87
CA ASP A 70 -8.93 9.50 -7.17
C ASP A 70 -7.74 8.79 -6.51
N ASP A 71 -6.53 9.27 -6.81
CA ASP A 71 -5.26 8.70 -6.36
C ASP A 71 -5.16 8.55 -4.84
N GLU A 72 -5.43 9.63 -4.08
CA GLU A 72 -5.28 9.62 -2.62
C GLU A 72 -6.30 8.67 -2.00
N ILE A 73 -7.55 8.69 -2.47
CA ILE A 73 -8.61 7.82 -1.97
C ILE A 73 -8.27 6.35 -2.23
N GLN A 74 -7.84 5.99 -3.45
CA GLN A 74 -7.52 4.60 -3.80
C GLN A 74 -6.30 4.09 -3.04
N LEU A 75 -5.24 4.90 -2.94
CA LEU A 75 -4.03 4.54 -2.18
C LEU A 75 -4.30 4.43 -0.68
N CYS A 76 -5.12 5.33 -0.11
CA CYS A 76 -5.57 5.19 1.28
C CYS A 76 -6.38 3.92 1.50
N ALA A 77 -7.26 3.56 0.56
CA ALA A 77 -8.02 2.31 0.63
C ALA A 77 -7.11 1.07 0.59
N LEU A 78 -6.08 1.08 -0.26
CA LEU A 78 -5.04 0.04 -0.31
C LEU A 78 -4.33 -0.09 1.05
N LEU A 79 -3.82 1.03 1.60
CA LEU A 79 -3.12 1.04 2.89
C LEU A 79 -4.02 0.53 4.04
N ALA A 80 -5.30 0.91 4.04
CA ALA A 80 -6.26 0.44 5.04
C ALA A 80 -6.49 -1.08 4.95
N LYS A 81 -6.66 -1.62 3.73
CA LYS A 81 -6.81 -3.07 3.51
C LYS A 81 -5.57 -3.84 3.99
N ILE A 82 -4.37 -3.35 3.69
CA ILE A 82 -3.11 -3.95 4.15
C ILE A 82 -3.03 -3.93 5.68
N ALA A 83 -3.31 -2.79 6.31
CA ALA A 83 -3.26 -2.65 7.77
C ALA A 83 -4.27 -3.56 8.49
N LEU A 84 -5.48 -3.71 7.94
CA LEU A 84 -6.49 -4.62 8.48
C LEU A 84 -6.02 -6.08 8.41
N LYS A 85 -5.39 -6.48 7.29
CA LYS A 85 -4.86 -7.83 7.11
C LYS A 85 -3.73 -8.15 8.09
N ALA A 86 -2.82 -7.19 8.30
CA ALA A 86 -1.75 -7.33 9.28
C ALA A 86 -2.28 -7.53 10.72
N LYS A 87 -3.39 -6.87 11.08
CA LYS A 87 -4.03 -7.03 12.39
C LYS A 87 -4.74 -8.38 12.57
N SER A 88 -5.29 -8.96 11.51
CA SER A 88 -6.00 -10.25 11.55
C SER A 88 -5.08 -11.48 11.50
N GLY A 89 -3.79 -11.29 11.21
CA GLY A 89 -2.78 -12.36 11.20
C GLY A 89 -1.93 -12.47 12.47
N GLY A 90 -2.34 -11.82 13.58
CA GLY A 90 -1.68 -11.86 14.89
C GLY A 90 -2.45 -12.63 15.94
#